data_AF-A0A2V9RE33-F1
#
_entry.id   AF-A0A2V9RE33-F1
#
_cell.length_a   1.000
_cell.length_b   1.000
_cell.length_c   1.000
_cell.angle_alpha   90.00
_cell.angle_beta   90.00
_cell.angle_gamma   90.00
#
_symmetry.space_group_name_H-M   'P 1'
#
loop_
_entity.id
_entity.type
_entity.pdbx_description
1 polymer ?
#
loop_
_entity_poly.entity_id
_entity_poly.type
_entity_poly.pdbx_seq_one_letter_code
_entity_poly.pdbx_strand_id
1 'polypeptide(L)'
;MFRGFFPGSKPQSSALRQHRWNWAMVQVPVLLAFISFKGSLQAAPVEMGTIQMLISQRKVDELKKLGPGVLPIMARLYESSNEAERTNIAQAFYQLGWKSAEAKRVLMKDVHTQNQYLRLQVQWALGRVSNDVDVVEVLLNNMQTDSNPLFRDKAACALAYDQIHLTEKQKVRLFQGLIQSLRDSKLDVRRIALLALSIQTGQTKNFNPDAPVDQREASIREWEQWLEEYKSNL
;
A
#
# COMPACT_ATOMS: atom_id res chain seq x y z
N MET A 1 -23.62 -42.19 40.67
CA MET A 1 -22.77 -42.48 41.85
C MET A 1 -21.56 -41.58 41.72
N PHE A 2 -21.32 -40.55 42.52
CA PHE A 2 -21.27 -40.50 43.99
C PHE A 2 -21.98 -39.27 44.58
N ARG A 3 -22.48 -39.47 45.80
CA ARG A 3 -23.15 -38.51 46.69
C ARG A 3 -22.12 -37.63 47.42
N GLY A 4 -22.52 -36.41 47.77
CA GLY A 4 -21.94 -35.60 48.84
C GLY A 4 -23.00 -34.64 49.38
N PHE A 5 -23.29 -34.73 50.67
CA PHE A 5 -24.47 -34.20 51.37
C PHE A 5 -24.05 -33.03 52.30
N PHE A 6 -24.91 -32.00 52.36
CA PHE A 6 -25.17 -30.87 53.30
C PHE A 6 -24.72 -30.97 54.80
N PRO A 7 -24.98 -29.99 55.71
CA PRO A 7 -25.21 -28.51 55.66
C PRO A 7 -24.56 -27.69 56.84
N GLY A 8 -24.81 -26.36 56.88
CA GLY A 8 -24.86 -25.52 58.12
C GLY A 8 -23.55 -24.83 58.51
N SER A 9 -23.48 -23.71 59.23
CA SER A 9 -24.43 -22.80 59.88
C SER A 9 -23.63 -21.56 60.36
N LYS A 10 -24.26 -20.39 60.47
CA LYS A 10 -23.67 -19.18 61.08
C LYS A 10 -23.53 -19.34 62.61
N PRO A 11 -22.67 -18.52 63.24
CA PRO A 11 -23.02 -17.95 64.53
C PRO A 11 -22.88 -16.41 64.61
N GLN A 12 -23.82 -15.83 65.36
CA GLN A 12 -23.80 -14.55 66.09
C GLN A 12 -22.63 -14.58 67.13
N SER A 13 -22.13 -13.55 67.82
CA SER A 13 -22.40 -12.13 68.11
C SER A 13 -21.20 -11.63 68.91
N SER A 14 -20.89 -10.33 68.92
CA SER A 14 -20.55 -9.67 70.20
C SER A 14 -20.78 -8.17 70.12
N ALA A 15 -21.55 -7.69 71.09
CA ALA A 15 -21.83 -6.29 71.34
C ALA A 15 -20.80 -5.72 72.30
N LEU A 16 -20.33 -4.49 72.06
CA LEU A 16 -19.87 -3.61 73.14
C LEU A 16 -20.37 -2.18 72.89
N ARG A 17 -21.08 -1.69 73.91
CA ARG A 17 -21.55 -0.31 74.10
C ARG A 17 -20.34 0.63 74.25
N GLN A 18 -20.47 1.90 73.85
CA GLN A 18 -20.70 3.03 74.78
C GLN A 18 -20.57 4.42 74.10
N HIS A 19 -21.55 5.28 74.43
CA HIS A 19 -21.51 6.73 74.67
C HIS A 19 -21.14 7.76 73.57
N ARG A 20 -22.22 8.33 73.00
CA ARG A 20 -22.60 9.77 72.87
C ARG A 20 -21.49 10.83 72.84
N TRP A 21 -21.44 11.67 71.79
CA TRP A 21 -21.38 13.15 71.86
C TRP A 21 -22.03 13.77 70.60
N ASN A 22 -22.89 14.78 70.79
CA ASN A 22 -23.57 15.59 69.77
C ASN A 22 -22.61 16.61 69.14
N TRP A 23 -22.64 16.80 67.82
CA TRP A 23 -22.43 18.11 67.19
C TRP A 23 -23.28 18.22 65.92
N ALA A 24 -24.12 19.24 65.86
CA ALA A 24 -24.77 19.68 64.63
C ALA A 24 -23.71 20.26 63.70
N MET A 25 -23.64 19.78 62.44
CA MET A 25 -22.97 20.50 61.37
C MET A 25 -23.85 20.52 60.13
N VAL A 26 -24.07 21.75 59.66
CA VAL A 26 -24.75 22.15 58.45
C VAL A 26 -24.12 21.45 57.25
N GLN A 27 -24.91 20.73 56.44
CA GLN A 27 -24.44 20.21 55.16
C GLN A 27 -24.41 21.35 54.14
N VAL A 28 -23.22 21.78 53.73
CA VAL A 28 -23.01 22.60 52.54
C VAL A 28 -22.86 21.64 51.36
N PRO A 29 -23.73 21.67 50.33
CA PRO A 29 -23.56 20.84 49.16
C PRO A 29 -22.38 21.39 48.33
N VAL A 30 -21.27 20.66 48.31
CA VAL A 30 -20.18 20.89 47.36
C VAL A 30 -20.65 20.38 46.00
N LEU A 31 -21.10 21.30 45.15
CA LEU A 31 -21.30 21.05 43.72
C LEU A 31 -19.93 20.84 43.07
N LEU A 32 -19.52 19.57 42.92
CA LEU A 32 -18.40 19.20 42.07
C LEU A 32 -18.82 19.37 40.60
N ALA A 33 -18.48 20.53 40.04
CA ALA A 33 -18.54 20.75 38.61
C ALA A 33 -17.48 19.87 37.93
N PHE A 34 -17.91 18.75 37.34
CA PHE A 34 -17.08 17.99 36.39
C PHE A 34 -16.92 18.82 35.11
N ILE A 35 -15.85 19.60 35.03
CA ILE A 35 -15.41 20.18 33.77
C ILE A 35 -14.89 19.02 32.92
N SER A 36 -15.73 18.49 32.03
CA SER A 36 -15.28 17.58 30.97
C SER A 36 -14.39 18.36 30.02
N PHE A 37 -13.08 18.33 30.25
CA PHE A 37 -12.09 18.77 29.27
C PHE A 37 -12.08 17.77 28.12
N LYS A 38 -12.95 17.98 27.11
CA LYS A 38 -12.84 17.34 25.80
C LYS A 38 -11.70 18.02 25.02
N GLY A 39 -10.49 17.96 25.56
CA GLY A 39 -9.30 18.30 24.79
C GLY A 39 -9.10 17.20 23.76
N SER A 40 -9.47 17.45 22.51
CA SER A 40 -8.95 16.66 21.41
C SER A 40 -7.44 16.78 21.46
N LEU A 41 -6.74 15.70 21.86
CA LEU A 41 -5.30 15.57 21.68
C LEU A 41 -5.02 15.57 20.18
N GLN A 42 -4.91 16.77 19.61
CA GLN A 42 -4.39 16.95 18.27
C GLN A 42 -2.91 16.57 18.38
N ALA A 43 -2.54 15.43 17.81
CA ALA A 43 -1.15 15.01 17.72
C ALA A 43 -0.34 16.19 17.15
N ALA A 44 0.78 16.53 17.79
CA ALA A 44 1.63 17.61 17.33
C ALA A 44 1.95 17.41 15.83
N PRO A 45 1.90 18.48 15.00
CA PRO A 45 2.18 18.36 13.57
C PRO A 45 3.57 17.74 13.38
N VAL A 46 3.64 16.63 12.63
CA VAL A 46 4.91 15.95 12.35
C VAL A 46 5.81 16.92 11.57
N GLU A 47 6.97 17.24 12.12
CA GLU A 47 7.89 18.18 11.49
C GLU A 47 8.55 17.59 10.24
N MET A 48 8.67 18.42 9.19
CA MET A 48 9.32 18.03 7.93
C MET A 48 10.77 17.58 8.14
N GLY A 49 11.51 18.24 9.03
CA GLY A 49 12.89 17.86 9.37
C GLY A 49 12.99 16.47 10.00
N THR A 50 12.02 16.07 10.82
CA THR A 50 11.95 14.70 11.36
C THR A 50 11.77 13.68 10.25
N ILE A 51 10.84 13.93 9.32
CA ILE A 51 10.60 13.01 8.18
C ILE A 51 11.85 12.91 7.30
N GLN A 52 12.50 14.03 6.99
CA GLN A 52 13.72 14.04 6.17
C GLN A 52 14.85 13.23 6.83
N MET A 53 15.05 13.40 8.14
CA MET A 53 16.02 12.61 8.91
C MET A 53 15.69 11.11 8.89
N LEU A 54 14.42 10.74 9.09
CA LEU A 54 14.03 9.33 9.09
C LEU A 54 14.26 8.68 7.71
N ILE A 55 13.98 9.41 6.62
CA ILE A 55 14.26 8.96 5.25
C ILE A 55 15.77 8.79 5.03
N SER A 56 16.59 9.79 5.40
CA SER A 56 18.04 9.72 5.18
C SER A 56 18.70 8.60 5.99
N GLN A 57 18.16 8.29 7.17
CA GLN A 57 18.59 7.18 8.02
C GLN A 57 17.93 5.83 7.66
N ARG A 58 17.08 5.78 6.62
CA ARG A 58 16.33 4.58 6.18
C ARG A 58 15.48 3.95 7.28
N LYS A 59 14.96 4.77 8.21
CA LYS A 59 14.11 4.37 9.34
C LYS A 59 12.64 4.30 8.92
N VAL A 60 12.31 3.37 8.02
CA VAL A 60 10.95 3.29 7.46
C VAL A 60 9.94 2.76 8.46
N ASP A 61 10.33 1.93 9.43
CA ASP A 61 9.38 1.48 10.45
C ASP A 61 8.97 2.61 11.40
N GLU A 62 9.84 3.59 11.62
CA GLU A 62 9.55 4.83 12.34
C GLU A 62 8.61 5.71 11.52
N LEU A 63 8.82 5.83 10.21
CA LEU A 63 7.87 6.50 9.31
C LEU A 63 6.49 5.81 9.34
N LYS A 64 6.44 4.47 9.37
CA LYS A 64 5.19 3.72 9.48
C LYS A 64 4.44 4.05 10.77
N LYS A 65 5.14 4.17 11.90
CA LYS A 65 4.54 4.53 13.22
C LYS A 65 3.89 5.92 13.21
N LEU A 66 4.36 6.84 12.36
CA LEU A 66 3.77 8.18 12.18
C LEU A 66 2.49 8.17 11.33
N GLY A 67 2.23 7.09 10.60
CA GLY A 67 1.03 6.88 9.80
C GLY A 67 1.02 7.60 8.44
N PRO A 68 -0.04 7.41 7.63
CA PRO A 68 -0.10 7.92 6.24
C PRO A 68 -0.03 9.45 6.09
N GLY A 69 -0.21 10.20 7.18
CA GLY A 69 -0.08 11.66 7.20
C GLY A 69 1.32 12.16 6.81
N VAL A 70 2.35 11.29 6.79
CA VAL A 70 3.69 11.64 6.30
C VAL A 70 3.75 11.82 4.78
N LEU A 71 2.85 11.19 4.00
CA LEU A 71 2.96 11.14 2.54
C LEU A 71 2.91 12.53 1.87
N PRO A 72 2.02 13.46 2.24
CA PRO A 72 2.04 14.82 1.69
C PRO A 72 3.33 15.58 2.00
N ILE A 73 3.93 15.34 3.17
CA ILE A 73 5.20 15.98 3.56
C ILE A 73 6.37 15.38 2.77
N MET A 74 6.39 14.06 2.59
CA MET A 74 7.35 13.37 1.73
C MET A 74 7.28 13.88 0.28
N ALA A 75 6.08 14.11 -0.24
CA ALA A 75 5.89 14.65 -1.59
C ALA A 75 6.45 16.08 -1.70
N ARG A 76 6.26 16.93 -0.70
CA ARG A 76 6.87 18.27 -0.66
C ARG A 76 8.39 18.22 -0.60
N LEU A 77 8.94 17.34 0.25
CA LEU A 77 10.38 17.09 0.34
C LEU A 77 10.95 16.69 -1.02
N TYR A 78 10.28 15.77 -1.72
CA TYR A 78 10.68 15.31 -3.06
C TYR A 78 10.84 16.47 -4.05
N GLU A 79 9.90 17.43 -4.06
CA GLU A 79 9.91 18.56 -4.98
C GLU A 79 11.08 19.52 -4.75
N SER A 80 11.46 19.74 -3.48
CA SER A 80 12.60 20.59 -3.10
C SER A 80 13.96 19.87 -3.13
N SER A 81 13.97 18.56 -3.35
CA SER A 81 15.16 17.73 -3.21
C SER A 81 15.98 17.58 -4.49
N ASN A 82 17.27 17.32 -4.32
CA ASN A 82 18.17 16.87 -5.40
C ASN A 82 17.92 15.37 -5.74
N GLU A 83 18.53 14.87 -6.81
CA GLU A 83 18.29 13.49 -7.29
C GLU A 83 18.62 12.40 -6.26
N ALA A 84 19.70 12.57 -5.48
CA ALA A 84 20.10 11.59 -4.46
C ALA A 84 19.05 11.51 -3.34
N GLU A 85 18.58 12.66 -2.87
CA GLU A 85 17.51 12.76 -1.87
C GLU A 85 16.17 12.22 -2.41
N ARG A 86 15.78 12.60 -3.64
CA ARG A 86 14.60 12.05 -4.31
C ARG A 86 14.65 10.53 -4.39
N THR A 87 15.84 9.96 -4.59
CA THR A 87 15.97 8.51 -4.66
C THR A 87 15.67 7.85 -3.32
N ASN A 88 16.17 8.40 -2.21
CA ASN A 88 15.84 7.92 -0.87
C ASN A 88 14.34 8.08 -0.55
N ILE A 89 13.74 9.20 -0.98
CA ILE A 89 12.30 9.45 -0.78
C ILE A 89 11.45 8.47 -1.62
N ALA A 90 11.80 8.21 -2.88
CA ALA A 90 11.14 7.23 -3.73
C ALA A 90 11.23 5.81 -3.13
N GLN A 91 12.40 5.44 -2.62
CA GLN A 91 12.58 4.17 -1.92
C GLN A 91 11.67 4.09 -0.68
N ALA A 92 11.56 5.17 0.11
CA ALA A 92 10.67 5.21 1.27
C ALA A 92 9.19 5.08 0.85
N PHE A 93 8.75 5.74 -0.23
CA PHE A 93 7.40 5.54 -0.78
C PHE A 93 7.13 4.08 -1.14
N TYR A 94 8.08 3.42 -1.83
CA TYR A 94 7.97 2.00 -2.16
C TYR A 94 7.85 1.11 -0.92
N GLN A 95 8.68 1.34 0.10
CA GLN A 95 8.71 0.52 1.32
C GLN A 95 7.48 0.72 2.22
N LEU A 96 6.92 1.94 2.26
CA LEU A 96 5.65 2.22 2.92
C LEU A 96 4.49 1.56 2.16
N GLY A 97 4.48 1.72 0.84
CA GLY A 97 3.52 1.11 -0.06
C GLY A 97 2.07 1.52 0.15
N TRP A 98 1.86 2.74 0.64
CA TRP A 98 0.54 3.34 0.79
C TRP A 98 0.15 4.11 -0.46
N LYS A 99 -1.14 4.04 -0.82
CA LYS A 99 -1.68 4.85 -1.91
C LYS A 99 -1.60 6.34 -1.56
N SER A 100 -1.11 7.16 -2.50
CA SER A 100 -1.09 8.61 -2.36
C SER A 100 -1.05 9.28 -3.73
N ALA A 101 -2.03 10.16 -3.96
CA ALA A 101 -2.11 10.96 -5.18
C ALA A 101 -0.93 11.94 -5.29
N GLU A 102 -0.43 12.44 -4.16
CA GLU A 102 0.73 13.32 -4.09
C GLU A 102 2.02 12.58 -4.44
N ALA A 103 2.22 11.37 -3.90
CA ALA A 103 3.35 10.51 -4.24
C ALA A 103 3.34 10.16 -5.73
N LYS A 104 2.20 9.72 -6.26
CA LYS A 104 2.00 9.51 -7.71
C LYS A 104 2.43 10.75 -8.49
N ARG A 105 1.88 11.92 -8.16
CA ARG A 105 2.12 13.18 -8.88
C ARG A 105 3.60 13.54 -8.95
N VAL A 106 4.33 13.41 -7.85
CA VAL A 106 5.77 13.77 -7.84
C VAL A 106 6.63 12.71 -8.52
N LEU A 107 6.33 11.42 -8.31
CA LEU A 107 7.08 10.31 -8.92
C LEU A 107 6.92 10.26 -10.44
N MET A 108 5.74 10.57 -10.97
CA MET A 108 5.50 10.61 -12.43
C MET A 108 6.41 11.62 -13.15
N LYS A 109 6.94 12.65 -12.46
CA LYS A 109 7.89 13.61 -13.07
C LYS A 109 9.23 12.97 -13.42
N ASP A 110 9.65 11.95 -12.66
CA ASP A 110 10.97 11.33 -12.77
C ASP A 110 10.90 9.88 -13.35
N VAL A 111 9.74 9.44 -13.86
CA VAL A 111 9.57 8.08 -14.42
C VAL A 111 10.46 7.79 -15.65
N HIS A 112 10.91 8.85 -16.33
CA HIS A 112 11.84 8.82 -17.46
C HIS A 112 13.16 9.59 -17.21
N THR A 113 13.51 9.86 -15.95
CA THR A 113 14.79 10.51 -15.63
C THR A 113 15.98 9.67 -16.14
N GLN A 114 17.06 10.35 -16.53
CA GLN A 114 18.29 9.69 -16.97
C GLN A 114 19.11 9.13 -15.81
N ASN A 115 18.85 9.59 -14.58
CA ASN A 115 19.43 8.98 -13.39
C ASN A 115 18.83 7.59 -13.16
N GLN A 116 19.58 6.56 -13.55
CA GLN A 116 19.09 5.18 -13.52
C GLN A 116 18.69 4.69 -12.12
N TYR A 117 19.38 5.15 -11.07
CA TYR A 117 19.08 4.76 -9.70
C TYR A 117 17.77 5.38 -9.22
N LEU A 118 17.57 6.67 -9.48
CA LEU A 118 16.30 7.36 -9.19
C LEU A 118 15.15 6.73 -9.97
N ARG A 119 15.34 6.53 -11.27
CA ARG A 119 14.33 5.95 -12.16
C ARG A 119 13.85 4.57 -11.68
N LEU A 120 14.78 3.74 -11.23
CA LEU A 120 14.49 2.42 -10.68
C LEU A 120 13.56 2.51 -9.46
N GLN A 121 13.90 3.37 -8.49
CA GLN A 121 13.07 3.56 -7.29
C GLN A 121 11.71 4.15 -7.64
N VAL A 122 11.65 5.06 -8.61
CA VAL A 122 10.40 5.67 -9.08
C VAL A 122 9.46 4.63 -9.66
N GLN A 123 9.91 3.76 -10.57
CA GLN A 123 9.05 2.75 -11.19
C GLN A 123 8.51 1.75 -10.16
N TRP A 124 9.34 1.32 -9.21
CA TRP A 124 8.89 0.46 -8.11
C TRP A 124 7.88 1.15 -7.20
N ALA A 125 8.15 2.40 -6.81
CA ALA A 125 7.25 3.16 -5.97
C ALA A 125 5.90 3.42 -6.64
N LEU A 126 5.90 3.74 -7.95
CA LEU A 126 4.67 4.02 -8.71
C LEU A 126 3.66 2.87 -8.65
N GLY A 127 4.10 1.62 -8.81
CA GLY A 127 3.22 0.47 -8.66
C GLY A 127 2.55 0.47 -7.28
N ARG A 128 3.31 0.73 -6.22
CA ARG A 128 2.80 0.64 -4.84
C ARG A 128 1.88 1.79 -4.43
N VAL A 129 2.14 3.00 -4.93
CA VAL A 129 1.42 4.21 -4.48
C VAL A 129 0.18 4.56 -5.32
N SER A 130 0.00 3.93 -6.48
CA SER A 130 -1.10 4.27 -7.38
C SER A 130 -1.54 3.09 -8.22
N ASN A 131 -2.85 2.93 -8.34
CA ASN A 131 -3.51 2.02 -9.26
C ASN A 131 -4.30 2.77 -10.35
N ASP A 132 -3.96 4.04 -10.56
CA ASP A 132 -4.58 4.87 -11.59
C ASP A 132 -4.17 4.40 -12.99
N VAL A 133 -5.07 4.60 -13.95
CA VAL A 133 -4.90 4.13 -15.33
C VAL A 133 -3.64 4.71 -15.98
N ASP A 134 -3.32 5.98 -15.76
CA ASP A 134 -2.12 6.62 -16.30
C ASP A 134 -0.80 6.00 -15.78
N VAL A 135 -0.79 5.49 -14.55
CA VAL A 135 0.35 4.72 -14.02
C VAL A 135 0.44 3.35 -14.68
N VAL A 136 -0.69 2.68 -14.91
CA VAL A 136 -0.71 1.43 -15.69
C VAL A 136 -0.19 1.66 -17.11
N GLU A 137 -0.64 2.73 -17.78
CA GLU A 137 -0.18 3.09 -19.13
C GLU A 137 1.32 3.37 -19.19
N VAL A 138 1.86 4.18 -18.27
CA VAL A 138 3.29 4.51 -18.31
C VAL A 138 4.16 3.29 -18.03
N LEU A 139 3.72 2.39 -17.16
CA LEU A 139 4.41 1.14 -16.87
C LEU A 139 4.33 0.18 -18.06
N LEU A 140 3.17 0.03 -18.70
CA LEU A 140 3.05 -0.75 -19.94
C LEU A 140 3.94 -0.19 -21.05
N ASN A 141 3.97 1.13 -21.23
CA ASN A 141 4.83 1.78 -22.20
C ASN A 141 6.32 1.53 -21.88
N ASN A 142 6.76 1.74 -20.63
CA ASN A 142 8.13 1.44 -20.21
C ASN A 142 8.48 -0.03 -20.45
N MET A 143 7.57 -0.96 -20.17
CA MET A 143 7.74 -2.38 -20.42
C MET A 143 7.99 -2.69 -21.91
N GLN A 144 7.30 -1.99 -22.82
CA GLN A 144 7.37 -2.25 -24.27
C GLN A 144 8.52 -1.51 -24.97
N THR A 145 8.75 -0.25 -24.58
CA THR A 145 9.52 0.71 -25.38
C THR A 145 10.81 1.17 -24.73
N ASP A 146 11.07 0.87 -23.45
CA ASP A 146 12.31 1.35 -22.85
C ASP A 146 13.53 0.78 -23.58
N SER A 147 14.53 1.62 -23.83
CA SER A 147 15.74 1.20 -24.54
C SER A 147 16.59 0.23 -23.70
N ASN A 148 16.55 0.35 -22.38
CA ASN A 148 17.31 -0.49 -21.47
C ASN A 148 16.43 -1.66 -20.96
N PRO A 149 16.83 -2.93 -21.24
CA PRO A 149 16.08 -4.11 -20.81
C PRO A 149 15.79 -4.17 -19.31
N LEU A 150 16.65 -3.59 -18.47
CA LEU A 150 16.44 -3.53 -17.03
C LEU A 150 15.13 -2.80 -16.68
N PHE A 151 14.83 -1.68 -17.33
CA PHE A 151 13.62 -0.92 -17.02
C PHE A 151 12.37 -1.56 -17.65
N ARG A 152 12.51 -2.32 -18.75
CA ARG A 152 11.42 -3.14 -19.27
C ARG A 152 10.99 -4.20 -18.25
N ASP A 153 11.98 -4.94 -17.72
CA ASP A 153 11.77 -5.95 -16.67
C ASP A 153 11.15 -5.35 -15.40
N LYS A 154 11.63 -4.18 -14.96
CA LYS A 154 11.15 -3.55 -13.71
C LYS A 154 9.73 -3.02 -13.84
N ALA A 155 9.36 -2.49 -15.00
CA ALA A 155 7.99 -2.13 -15.30
C ALA A 155 7.09 -3.38 -15.31
N ALA A 156 7.53 -4.49 -15.90
CA ALA A 156 6.81 -5.77 -15.83
C ALA A 156 6.64 -6.26 -14.39
N CYS A 157 7.68 -6.19 -13.54
CA CYS A 157 7.58 -6.55 -12.12
C CYS A 157 6.53 -5.72 -11.37
N ALA A 158 6.49 -4.42 -11.63
CA ALA A 158 5.50 -3.52 -11.02
C ALA A 158 4.06 -3.88 -11.42
N LEU A 159 3.87 -4.34 -12.67
CA LEU A 159 2.58 -4.78 -13.20
C LEU A 159 2.18 -6.20 -12.77
N ALA A 160 3.14 -7.08 -12.49
CA ALA A 160 2.90 -8.51 -12.32
C ALA A 160 2.63 -8.96 -10.88
N TYR A 161 3.44 -8.54 -9.90
CA TYR A 161 3.44 -9.14 -8.55
C TYR A 161 2.42 -8.53 -7.59
N ASP A 162 1.27 -8.06 -8.10
CA ASP A 162 0.33 -7.19 -7.37
C ASP A 162 0.98 -5.94 -6.74
N GLN A 163 2.21 -5.63 -7.19
CA GLN A 163 2.91 -4.43 -6.76
C GLN A 163 2.09 -3.19 -7.11
N ILE A 164 1.19 -3.30 -8.09
CA ILE A 164 0.07 -2.39 -8.35
C ILE A 164 -1.27 -2.98 -7.90
N HIS A 165 -1.88 -2.36 -6.88
CA HIS A 165 -3.13 -2.85 -6.27
C HIS A 165 -4.36 -2.41 -7.07
N LEU A 166 -4.65 -3.11 -8.16
CA LEU A 166 -5.78 -2.89 -9.06
C LEU A 166 -7.05 -3.62 -8.58
N THR A 167 -8.20 -2.97 -8.76
CA THR A 167 -9.51 -3.67 -8.71
C THR A 167 -9.67 -4.57 -9.93
N GLU A 168 -10.55 -5.58 -9.87
CA GLU A 168 -10.84 -6.46 -11.01
C GLU A 168 -11.23 -5.66 -12.27
N LYS A 169 -12.05 -4.62 -12.12
CA LYS A 169 -12.39 -3.72 -13.23
C LYS A 169 -11.19 -2.99 -13.84
N GLN A 170 -10.22 -2.58 -13.01
CA GLN A 170 -9.01 -1.92 -13.49
C GLN A 170 -8.04 -2.90 -14.17
N LYS A 171 -8.02 -4.17 -13.74
CA LYS A 171 -7.20 -5.22 -14.37
C LYS A 171 -7.54 -5.44 -15.84
N VAL A 172 -8.75 -5.12 -16.29
CA VAL A 172 -9.13 -5.16 -17.72
C VAL A 172 -8.13 -4.40 -18.58
N ARG A 173 -7.74 -3.17 -18.17
CA ARG A 173 -6.81 -2.35 -18.95
C ARG A 173 -5.40 -2.94 -18.95
N LEU A 174 -4.96 -3.43 -17.79
CA LEU A 174 -3.69 -4.15 -17.64
C LEU A 174 -3.64 -5.35 -18.60
N PHE A 175 -4.64 -6.23 -18.56
CA PHE A 175 -4.69 -7.43 -19.39
C PHE A 175 -4.72 -7.10 -20.86
N GLN A 176 -5.51 -6.11 -21.28
CA GLN A 176 -5.52 -5.65 -22.67
C GLN A 176 -4.11 -5.24 -23.14
N GLY A 177 -3.38 -4.45 -22.35
CA GLY A 177 -2.03 -4.01 -22.68
C GLY A 177 -1.01 -5.15 -22.70
N LEU A 178 -1.09 -6.09 -21.75
CA LEU A 178 -0.21 -7.25 -21.71
C LEU A 178 -0.48 -8.20 -22.89
N ILE A 179 -1.75 -8.46 -23.23
CA ILE A 179 -2.14 -9.28 -24.38
C ILE A 179 -1.65 -8.65 -25.68
N GLN A 180 -1.78 -7.33 -25.84
CA GLN A 180 -1.23 -6.62 -26.99
C GLN A 180 0.31 -6.77 -27.07
N SER A 181 1.00 -6.76 -25.93
CA SER A 181 2.46 -6.92 -25.86
C SER A 181 2.96 -8.29 -26.31
N LEU A 182 2.09 -9.32 -26.34
CA LEU A 182 2.43 -10.64 -26.90
C LEU A 182 2.69 -10.59 -28.42
N ARG A 183 2.24 -9.52 -29.10
CA ARG A 183 2.51 -9.27 -30.53
C ARG A 183 3.80 -8.50 -30.78
N ASP A 184 4.51 -8.03 -29.74
CA ASP A 184 5.71 -7.21 -29.92
C ASP A 184 6.80 -7.95 -30.72
N SER A 185 7.56 -7.21 -31.53
CA SER A 185 8.64 -7.77 -32.34
C SER A 185 9.81 -8.26 -31.48
N LYS A 186 10.02 -7.66 -30.30
CA LYS A 186 11.10 -8.03 -29.37
C LYS A 186 10.71 -9.24 -28.53
N LEU A 187 11.57 -10.26 -28.56
CA LEU A 187 11.35 -11.52 -27.84
C LEU A 187 11.24 -11.32 -26.32
N ASP A 188 12.03 -10.41 -25.75
CA ASP A 188 12.02 -10.14 -24.32
C ASP A 188 10.72 -9.45 -23.87
N VAL A 189 10.16 -8.52 -24.68
CA VAL A 189 8.85 -7.90 -24.42
C VAL A 189 7.75 -8.97 -24.39
N ARG A 190 7.75 -9.89 -25.35
CA ARG A 190 6.79 -11.01 -25.36
C ARG A 190 6.94 -11.90 -24.12
N ARG A 191 8.18 -12.20 -23.71
CA ARG A 191 8.47 -13.03 -22.52
C ARG A 191 7.99 -12.38 -21.23
N ILE A 192 8.29 -11.10 -21.00
CA ILE A 192 7.88 -10.41 -19.77
C ILE A 192 6.37 -10.16 -19.74
N ALA A 193 5.73 -9.92 -20.88
CA ALA A 193 4.27 -9.82 -20.97
C ALA A 193 3.58 -11.15 -20.64
N LEU A 194 4.08 -12.27 -21.17
CA LEU A 194 3.60 -13.60 -20.82
C LEU A 194 3.80 -13.90 -19.33
N LEU A 195 4.97 -13.56 -18.78
CA LEU A 195 5.25 -13.75 -17.36
C LEU A 195 4.27 -12.96 -16.49
N ALA A 196 4.02 -11.69 -16.82
CA ALA A 196 3.06 -10.86 -16.10
C ALA A 196 1.63 -11.43 -16.18
N LEU A 197 1.18 -11.87 -17.36
CA LEU A 197 -0.12 -12.54 -17.53
C LEU A 197 -0.21 -13.83 -16.71
N SER A 198 0.84 -14.65 -16.72
CA SER A 198 0.91 -15.90 -15.96
C SER A 198 0.83 -15.65 -14.45
N ILE A 199 1.56 -14.65 -13.94
CA ILE A 199 1.51 -14.30 -12.51
C ILE A 199 0.11 -13.79 -12.13
N GLN A 200 -0.51 -12.95 -12.97
CA GLN A 200 -1.81 -12.35 -12.66
C GLN A 200 -3.01 -13.30 -12.83
N THR A 201 -2.91 -14.30 -13.70
CA THR A 201 -4.07 -15.14 -14.10
C THR A 201 -3.86 -16.63 -13.86
N GLY A 202 -2.63 -17.07 -13.57
CA GLY A 202 -2.25 -18.48 -13.45
C GLY A 202 -2.23 -19.24 -14.78
N GLN A 203 -2.31 -18.55 -15.93
CA GLN A 203 -2.47 -19.17 -17.25
C GLN A 203 -1.44 -18.65 -18.24
N THR A 204 -1.12 -19.48 -19.24
CA THR A 204 -0.22 -19.11 -20.35
C THR A 204 -0.87 -19.19 -21.73
N LYS A 205 -2.03 -19.86 -21.85
CA LYS A 205 -2.70 -20.20 -23.12
C LYS A 205 -1.76 -20.90 -24.12
N ASN A 206 -0.83 -21.70 -23.59
CA ASN A 206 0.23 -22.38 -24.35
C ASN A 206 1.07 -21.43 -25.23
N PHE A 207 1.08 -20.13 -24.92
CA PHE A 207 1.79 -19.15 -25.72
C PHE A 207 3.30 -19.38 -25.66
N ASN A 208 3.91 -19.68 -26.81
CA ASN A 208 5.36 -19.73 -26.96
C ASN A 208 5.87 -18.40 -27.55
N PRO A 209 6.65 -17.59 -26.80
CA PRO A 209 7.11 -16.29 -27.27
C PRO A 209 8.08 -16.39 -28.46
N ASP A 210 8.69 -17.55 -28.73
CA ASP A 210 9.61 -17.75 -29.86
C ASP A 210 8.96 -18.45 -31.05
N ALA A 211 7.66 -18.77 -30.96
CA ALA A 211 6.96 -19.44 -32.04
C ALA A 211 6.73 -18.53 -33.27
N PRO A 212 6.54 -19.13 -34.45
CA PRO A 212 6.03 -18.43 -35.63
C PRO A 212 4.79 -17.57 -35.35
N VAL A 213 4.63 -16.49 -36.13
CA VAL A 213 3.57 -15.49 -35.91
C VAL A 213 2.17 -16.13 -35.87
N ASP A 214 1.88 -17.05 -36.79
CA ASP A 214 0.61 -17.76 -36.89
C ASP A 214 0.27 -18.57 -35.63
N GLN A 215 1.26 -19.25 -35.05
CA GLN A 215 1.10 -19.98 -33.79
C GLN A 215 0.89 -19.03 -32.60
N ARG A 216 1.65 -17.92 -32.56
CA ARG A 216 1.47 -16.89 -31.52
C ARG A 216 0.08 -16.27 -31.59
N GLU A 217 -0.42 -15.95 -32.78
CA GLU A 217 -1.75 -15.37 -32.98
C GLU A 217 -2.88 -16.32 -32.55
N ALA A 218 -2.70 -17.64 -32.66
CA ALA A 218 -3.68 -18.59 -32.15
C ALA A 218 -3.85 -18.49 -30.63
N SER A 219 -2.75 -18.53 -29.87
CA SER A 219 -2.76 -18.35 -28.41
C SER A 219 -3.24 -16.94 -28.00
N ILE A 220 -2.95 -15.90 -28.79
CA ILE A 220 -3.42 -14.55 -28.49
C ILE A 220 -4.95 -14.43 -28.66
N ARG A 221 -5.55 -15.10 -29.64
CA ARG A 221 -7.02 -15.16 -29.75
C ARG A 221 -7.68 -15.82 -28.54
N GLU A 222 -7.05 -16.86 -27.97
CA GLU A 222 -7.52 -17.46 -26.71
C GLU A 222 -7.45 -16.48 -25.53
N TRP A 223 -6.41 -15.66 -25.46
CA TRP A 223 -6.30 -14.59 -24.48
C TRP A 223 -7.36 -13.51 -24.67
N GLU A 224 -7.62 -13.09 -25.90
CA GLU A 224 -8.64 -12.09 -26.23
C GLU A 224 -10.04 -12.59 -25.87
N GLN A 225 -10.37 -13.85 -26.21
CA GLN A 225 -11.63 -14.46 -25.80
C GLN A 225 -11.76 -14.50 -24.28
N TRP A 226 -10.72 -14.94 -23.57
CA TRP A 226 -10.72 -14.95 -22.11
C TRP A 226 -10.91 -13.55 -21.52
N LEU A 227 -10.33 -12.51 -22.13
CA LEU A 227 -10.51 -11.13 -21.66
C LEU A 227 -11.96 -10.66 -21.83
N GLU A 228 -12.65 -11.04 -22.91
CA GLU A 228 -14.07 -10.74 -23.08
C GLU A 228 -14.94 -11.48 -22.05
N GLU A 229 -14.63 -12.74 -21.76
CA GLU A 229 -15.28 -13.50 -20.69
C GLU A 229 -15.00 -12.91 -19.30
N TYR A 230 -13.77 -12.44 -19.06
CA TYR A 230 -13.42 -11.75 -17.82
C TYR A 230 -14.25 -10.48 -17.64
N LYS A 231 -14.38 -9.66 -18.70
CA LYS A 231 -15.18 -8.42 -18.69
C LYS A 231 -16.67 -8.67 -18.44
N SER A 232 -17.23 -9.76 -18.97
CA SER A 232 -18.66 -10.07 -18.81
C SER A 232 -19.02 -10.54 -17.40
N ASN A 233 -18.02 -10.94 -16.61
CA ASN A 233 -18.18 -11.43 -15.23
C ASN A 233 -17.87 -10.37 -14.15
N LEU A 234 -17.59 -9.11 -14.52
CA LEU A 234 -17.34 -7.99 -13.60
C LEU A 234 -18.63 -7.32 -13.11
#